data_AF-A0A509LFW7-F1
#
_entry.id   AF-A0A509LFW7-F1
#
_cell.length_a   1.000
_cell.length_b   1.000
_cell.length_c   1.000
_cell.angle_alpha   90.00
_cell.angle_beta   90.00
_cell.angle_gamma   90.00
#
_symmetry.space_group_name_H-M   'P 1'
#
loop_
_entity.id
_entity.type
_entity.pdbx_description
1 polymer ?
#
loop_
_entity_poly.entity_id
_entity_poly.type
_entity_poly.pdbx_seq_one_letter_code
_entity_poly.pdbx_strand_id
1 'polypeptide(L)' 'TNIVLELCSDYYLTQQVLARLLKRKSTVLRKNTLKPLLDQGKLSLAFPKTPTHSKQAYTTVNRGGND' A
#
# COMPACT_ATOMS: atom_id res chain seq x y z
N THR A 1 -1.41 14.51 7.97
CA THR A 1 -0.35 13.65 7.39
C THR A 1 -0.77 12.19 7.50
N ASN A 2 -0.64 11.37 6.44
CA ASN A 2 -1.07 9.96 6.47
C ASN A 2 0.14 9.03 6.45
N ILE A 3 0.42 8.38 7.59
CA ILE A 3 1.60 7.54 7.81
C ILE A 3 1.74 6.40 6.78
N VAL A 4 0.64 5.88 6.22
CA VAL A 4 0.71 4.83 5.20
C VAL A 4 1.34 5.36 3.91
N LEU A 5 1.03 6.59 3.51
CA LEU A 5 1.58 7.20 2.30
C LEU A 5 3.07 7.52 2.46
N GLU A 6 3.50 7.87 3.67
CA GLU A 6 4.92 8.10 3.99
C GLU A 6 5.70 6.80 4.00
N LEU A 7 5.19 5.74 4.62
CA LEU A 7 5.87 4.44 4.60
C LEU A 7 6.00 3.87 3.17
N CYS A 8 4.98 4.10 2.34
CA CYS A 8 4.93 3.64 0.96
C CYS A 8 5.55 4.63 -0.05
N SER A 9 6.20 5.73 0.38
CA SER A 9 6.71 6.72 -0.58
C SER A 9 7.87 6.23 -1.42
N ASP A 10 8.75 5.43 -0.82
CA ASP A 10 10.02 5.00 -1.43
C ASP A 10 10.12 3.47 -1.57
N TYR A 11 9.10 2.74 -1.10
CA TYR A 11 9.12 1.28 -1.04
C TYR A 11 7.79 0.67 -1.41
N TYR A 12 7.86 -0.47 -2.08
CA TYR A 12 6.73 -1.39 -2.21
C TYR A 12 6.60 -2.21 -0.92
N LEU A 13 5.59 -1.93 -0.12
CA LEU A 13 5.34 -2.63 1.14
C LEU A 13 4.16 -3.58 1.02
N THR A 14 4.34 -4.83 1.44
CA THR A 14 3.23 -5.80 1.46
C THR A 14 2.22 -5.46 2.55
N GLN A 15 0.99 -5.96 2.40
CA GLN A 15 -0.07 -5.82 3.41
C GLN A 15 0.39 -6.30 4.80
N GLN A 16 1.18 -7.38 4.84
CA GLN A 16 1.71 -7.97 6.07
C GLN A 16 2.79 -7.11 6.73
N VAL A 17 3.65 -6.46 5.93
CA VAL A 17 4.66 -5.52 6.46
C VAL A 17 3.96 -4.30 7.06
N LEU A 18 3.03 -3.69 6.33
CA LEU A 18 2.28 -2.54 6.83
C LEU A 18 1.48 -2.87 8.10
N ALA A 19 0.87 -4.06 8.17
CA ALA A 19 0.17 -4.54 9.36
C ALA A 19 1.10 -4.61 10.59
N ARG A 20 2.33 -5.11 10.42
CA ARG A 20 3.33 -5.19 11.48
C ARG A 20 3.82 -3.81 11.92
N LEU A 21 4.20 -2.95 10.96
CA LEU A 21 4.69 -1.59 11.26
C LEU A 21 3.65 -0.75 11.99
N LEU A 22 2.39 -0.86 11.59
CA LEU A 22 1.29 -0.08 12.16
C LEU A 22 0.62 -0.76 13.37
N LYS A 23 1.08 -1.97 13.75
CA LYS A 23 0.48 -2.81 14.79
C LYS A 23 -1.05 -3.01 14.61
N ARG A 24 -1.48 -3.26 13.37
CA ARG A 24 -2.90 -3.42 13.00
C ARG A 24 -3.17 -4.79 12.38
N LYS A 25 -4.39 -5.29 12.53
CA LYS A 25 -4.84 -6.48 11.80
C LYS A 25 -4.85 -6.20 10.29
N SER A 26 -4.26 -7.10 9.51
CA SER A 26 -4.10 -6.95 8.05
C SER A 26 -5.44 -6.75 7.34
N THR A 27 -6.48 -7.48 7.73
CA THR A 27 -7.83 -7.38 7.14
C THR A 27 -8.46 -6.00 7.36
N VAL A 28 -8.38 -5.49 8.60
CA VAL A 28 -8.87 -4.16 8.98
C VAL A 28 -8.08 -3.07 8.27
N LEU A 29 -6.75 -3.19 8.21
CA LEU A 29 -5.88 -2.24 7.51
C LEU A 29 -6.23 -2.14 6.03
N ARG A 30 -6.46 -3.29 5.36
CA ARG A 30 -6.83 -3.31 3.95
C ARG A 30 -8.18 -2.65 3.71
N LYS A 31 -9.21 -3.02 4.48
CA LYS A 31 -10.57 -2.51 4.28
C LYS A 31 -10.69 -1.02 4.61
N ASN A 32 -10.11 -0.58 5.73
CA ASN A 32 -10.37 0.75 6.28
C ASN A 32 -9.32 1.79 5.88
N THR A 33 -8.18 1.38 5.31
CA THR A 33 -7.09 2.31 4.99
C THR A 33 -6.56 2.10 3.58
N LEU A 34 -6.08 0.90 3.23
CA LEU A 34 -5.44 0.68 1.92
C LEU A 34 -6.44 0.80 0.77
N LYS A 35 -7.62 0.19 0.89
CA LYS A 35 -8.66 0.27 -0.15
C LYS A 35 -9.12 1.72 -0.40
N PRO A 36 -9.50 2.52 0.61
CA PRO A 36 -9.83 3.92 0.39
C PRO A 36 -8.69 4.72 -0.27
N LEU A 37 -7.43 4.44 0.05
CA LEU A 37 -6.30 5.14 -0.57
C LEU A 37 -6.03 4.70 -2.02
N LEU A 38 -6.29 3.44 -2.36
CA LEU A 38 -6.29 2.97 -3.74
C LEU A 38 -7.43 3.61 -4.54
N ASP A 39 -8.65 3.61 -3.98
CA ASP A 39 -9.83 4.17 -4.63
C ASP A 39 -9.68 5.70 -4.84
N GLN A 40 -8.92 6.38 -3.96
CA GLN A 40 -8.54 7.80 -4.10
C GLN A 40 -7.35 8.05 -5.02
N GLY A 41 -6.73 7.02 -5.62
CA GLY A 41 -5.54 7.16 -6.47
C GLY A 41 -4.29 7.65 -5.73
N LYS A 42 -4.22 7.49 -4.41
CA LYS A 42 -3.05 7.88 -3.59
C LYS A 42 -2.05 6.74 -3.44
N LEU A 43 -2.52 5.49 -3.49
CA LEU A 43 -1.71 4.29 -3.55
C LEU A 43 -1.87 3.60 -4.90
N SER A 44 -0.85 2.82 -5.28
CA SER A 44 -0.86 1.87 -6.38
C SER A 44 -0.47 0.48 -5.90
N LEU A 45 -0.84 -0.53 -6.67
CA LEU A 45 -0.46 -1.93 -6.46
C LEU A 45 0.81 -2.24 -7.27
N ALA A 46 1.72 -3.05 -6.71
CA ALA A 46 2.87 -3.58 -7.44
C ALA A 46 2.46 -4.49 -8.61
N PHE A 47 1.38 -5.27 -8.43
CA PHE A 47 0.84 -6.17 -9.45
C PHE A 47 -0.65 -5.87 -9.68
N PRO A 48 -0.99 -4.79 -10.40
CA PRO A 48 -2.38 -4.37 -10.57
C PRO A 48 -3.19 -5.34 -11.45
N LYS A 49 -2.56 -5.95 -12.46
CA LYS A 49 -3.19 -6.94 -13.35
C LYS A 49 -3.44 -8.30 -12.66
N THR A 50 -2.81 -8.55 -11.52
CA THR A 50 -2.94 -9.81 -10.78
C THR A 50 -3.14 -9.51 -9.28
N PRO A 51 -4.35 -9.11 -8.86
CA PRO A 51 -4.62 -8.65 -7.50
C PRO A 51 -4.27 -9.66 -6.39
N THR A 52 -4.29 -10.95 -6.71
CA THR A 52 -3.98 -12.08 -5.82
C THR A 52 -2.53 -12.55 -5.92
N HIS A 53 -1.65 -11.80 -6.60
CA HIS A 53 -0.24 -12.16 -6.73
C HIS A 53 0.43 -12.33 -5.35
N SER A 54 1.24 -13.37 -5.19
CA SER A 54 1.87 -13.70 -3.90
C SER A 54 2.80 -12.59 -3.39
N LYS A 55 3.36 -11.78 -4.29
CA LYS A 55 4.21 -10.62 -3.95
C LYS A 55 3.46 -9.28 -3.98
N GLN A 56 2.13 -9.28 -3.84
CA GLN A 56 1.35 -8.04 -3.88
C GLN A 56 1.80 -7.04 -2.80
N ALA A 57 2.03 -5.80 -3.22
CA ALA A 57 2.52 -4.70 -2.38
C ALA A 57 1.91 -3.36 -2.81
N TYR A 58 2.08 -2.34 -1.96
CA TYR A 58 1.53 -1.01 -2.12
C TYR A 58 2.67 0.01 -2.21
N THR A 59 2.53 1.01 -3.08
CA THR A 59 3.42 2.18 -3.19
C THR A 59 2.59 3.46 -3.35
N THR A 60 3.13 4.62 -2.98
CA THR A 60 2.47 5.92 -3.17
C THR A 60 2.61 6.39 -4.62
N VAL A 61 1.51 6.87 -5.21
CA VAL A 61 1.45 7.25 -6.65
C VAL A 61 2.35 8.44 -7.01
N ASN A 62 2.70 9.29 -6.04
CA ASN A 62 3.28 10.61 -6.27
C ASN A 62 4.76 10.78 -5.87
N ARG A 63 5.59 9.72 -5.83
CA ARG A 63 7.04 9.88 -5.59
C ARG A 63 7.98 8.93 -6.33
N GLY A 64 7.50 7.79 -6.83
CA GLY A 64 8.33 6.76 -7.47
C GLY A 64 8.19 6.69 -9.00
N GLY A 65 8.26 7.82 -9.69
CA GLY A 65 8.38 7.89 -11.16
C GLY A 65 9.68 8.59 -11.54
N ASN A 66 10.81 8.04 -11.09
CA ASN A 66 12.15 8.43 -11.53
C ASN A 66 12.93 7.13 -11.76
N ASP A 67 12.66 6.50 -12.90
CA ASP A 67 13.54 5.60 -13.64
C ASP A 67 13.21 5.77 -15.14
#